data_AF-A0A957RBY7-F1
#
_entry.id   AF-A0A957RBY7-F1
#
_cell.length_a   1.000
_cell.length_b   1.000
_cell.length_c   1.000
_cell.angle_alpha   90.00
_cell.angle_beta   90.00
_cell.angle_gamma   90.00
#
_symmetry.space_group_name_H-M   'P 1'
#
loop_
_entity.id
_entity.type
_entity.pdbx_description
1 polymer ?
#
loop_
_entity_poly.entity_id
_entity_poly.type
_entity_poly.pdbx_seq_one_letter_code
_entity_poly.pdbx_strand_id
1 'polypeptide(L)'
;NESFDEIFDIVVEGYKDIVARAQALGVEIIIENHWGPSNHPDTIQRLLAAVPGLGLLFDSYNWPKGTHEQAWRECVKYARLTHFKTFRFDEQGNEPDWDLPRLIGMLQEAGYEGAWGIESTPNDGDEIGAALKSLALLKRILGDE
;
A
#
# COMPACT_ATOMS: atom_id res chain seq x y z
N ASN A 1 -17.13 17.87 -3.97
CA ASN A 1 -15.86 17.33 -3.43
C ASN A 1 -14.79 18.37 -3.66
N GLU A 2 -14.16 18.82 -2.58
CA GLU A 2 -12.98 19.67 -2.64
C GLU A 2 -11.82 18.87 -3.27
N SER A 3 -11.01 19.54 -4.08
CA SER A 3 -9.79 18.98 -4.67
C SER A 3 -8.71 18.82 -3.59
N PHE A 4 -7.71 17.95 -3.85
CA PHE A 4 -6.61 17.81 -2.89
C PHE A 4 -5.90 19.12 -2.60
N ASP A 5 -5.72 19.95 -3.62
CA ASP A 5 -5.02 21.22 -3.48
C ASP A 5 -5.74 22.19 -2.53
N GLU A 6 -7.07 22.13 -2.46
CA GLU A 6 -7.86 22.98 -1.55
C GLU A 6 -7.71 22.57 -0.09
N ILE A 7 -7.46 21.28 0.18
CA ILE A 7 -7.36 20.74 1.54
C ILE A 7 -5.93 20.36 1.94
N PHE A 8 -4.95 20.53 1.06
CA PHE A 8 -3.59 20.00 1.24
C PHE A 8 -2.95 20.49 2.53
N ASP A 9 -2.97 21.80 2.77
CA ASP A 9 -2.33 22.40 3.94
C ASP A 9 -3.01 21.94 5.24
N ILE A 10 -4.34 21.77 5.22
CA ILE A 10 -5.10 21.25 6.38
C ILE A 10 -4.68 19.80 6.68
N VAL A 11 -4.58 18.97 5.64
CA VAL A 11 -4.14 17.57 5.76
C VAL A 11 -2.72 17.49 6.28
N VAL A 12 -1.80 18.29 5.74
CA VAL A 12 -0.39 18.34 6.16
C VAL A 12 -0.26 18.75 7.62
N GLU A 13 -0.96 19.81 8.06
CA GLU A 13 -0.91 20.26 9.46
C GLU A 13 -1.50 19.22 10.42
N GLY A 14 -2.60 18.57 10.03
CA GLY A 14 -3.19 17.47 10.80
C GLY A 14 -2.22 16.30 10.97
N TYR A 15 -1.57 15.87 9.89
CA TYR A 15 -0.59 14.79 9.94
C TYR A 15 0.66 15.16 10.76
N LYS A 16 1.17 16.40 10.66
CA LYS A 16 2.30 16.85 11.49
C LYS A 16 1.99 16.77 12.98
N ASP A 17 0.79 17.18 13.40
CA ASP A 17 0.38 17.11 14.81
C ASP A 17 0.33 15.65 15.31
N ILE A 18 -0.34 14.76 14.60
CA ILE A 18 -0.45 13.36 15.04
C ILE A 18 0.89 12.60 14.97
N VAL A 19 1.72 12.87 13.95
CA VAL A 19 3.06 12.28 13.83
C VAL A 19 3.93 12.71 15.01
N ALA A 20 3.95 14.00 15.34
CA ALA A 20 4.75 14.50 16.47
C ALA A 20 4.32 13.86 17.81
N ARG A 21 3.01 13.69 18.03
CA ARG A 21 2.48 13.03 19.24
C ARG A 21 2.82 11.55 19.29
N ALA A 22 2.68 10.84 18.17
CA ALA A 22 2.95 9.40 18.09
C ALA A 22 4.43 9.08 18.28
N GLN A 23 5.33 9.90 17.70
CA GLN A 23 6.77 9.76 17.86
C GLN A 23 7.21 9.85 19.32
N ALA A 24 6.62 10.75 20.11
CA ALA A 24 6.88 10.86 21.55
C ALA A 24 6.51 9.59 22.34
N LEU A 25 5.67 8.73 21.76
CA LEU A 25 5.22 7.46 22.33
C LEU A 25 5.93 6.24 21.69
N GLY A 26 6.86 6.46 20.76
CA GLY A 26 7.50 5.37 20.01
C GLY A 26 6.57 4.67 19.02
N VAL A 27 5.50 5.34 18.56
CA VAL A 27 4.54 4.83 17.58
C VAL A 27 4.76 5.54 16.24
N GLU A 28 4.83 4.79 15.15
CA GLU A 28 4.86 5.33 13.79
C GLU A 28 3.44 5.51 13.26
N ILE A 29 3.19 6.64 12.61
CA ILE A 29 1.96 6.86 11.85
C ILE A 29 2.25 6.56 10.39
N ILE A 30 1.39 5.72 9.81
CA ILE A 30 1.42 5.40 8.38
C ILE A 30 0.06 5.72 7.76
N ILE A 31 0.07 6.20 6.52
CA ILE A 31 -1.13 6.45 5.73
C ILE A 31 -1.25 5.38 4.65
N GLU A 32 -2.47 4.90 4.40
CA GLU A 32 -2.75 4.03 3.27
C GLU A 32 -3.12 4.83 2.01
N ASN A 33 -2.58 4.41 0.85
CA ASN A 33 -3.14 4.84 -0.42
C ASN A 33 -4.54 4.21 -0.57
N HIS A 34 -5.61 5.00 -0.47
CA HIS A 34 -6.97 4.42 -0.50
C HIS A 34 -8.03 5.32 -1.15
N TRP A 35 -8.46 6.37 -0.47
CA TRP A 35 -9.58 7.21 -0.90
C TRP A 35 -9.20 8.66 -1.03
N GLY A 36 -10.03 9.39 -1.78
CA GLY A 36 -9.90 10.82 -1.96
C GLY A 36 -8.50 11.15 -2.50
N PRO A 37 -7.78 12.08 -1.87
CA PRO A 37 -6.50 12.50 -2.40
C PRO A 37 -5.36 11.48 -2.21
N SER A 38 -5.40 10.64 -1.17
CA SER A 38 -4.25 9.80 -0.82
C SER A 38 -4.01 8.64 -1.79
N ASN A 39 -4.93 8.41 -2.74
CA ASN A 39 -4.86 7.28 -3.65
C ASN A 39 -4.10 7.55 -4.95
N HIS A 40 -3.67 8.78 -5.24
CA HIS A 40 -2.91 9.09 -6.46
C HIS A 40 -1.40 9.15 -6.17
N PRO A 41 -0.53 8.56 -7.02
CA PRO A 41 0.91 8.51 -6.78
C PRO A 41 1.55 9.90 -6.61
N ASP A 42 1.18 10.89 -7.43
CA ASP A 42 1.72 12.25 -7.31
C ASP A 42 1.36 12.89 -5.96
N THR A 43 0.11 12.66 -5.53
CA THR A 43 -0.45 13.26 -4.33
C THR A 43 0.16 12.65 -3.06
N ILE A 44 0.23 11.32 -2.99
CA ILE A 44 0.77 10.65 -1.82
C ILE A 44 2.26 10.95 -1.65
N GLN A 45 3.03 11.03 -2.74
CA GLN A 45 4.43 11.42 -2.70
C GLN A 45 4.61 12.85 -2.18
N ARG A 46 3.77 13.78 -2.65
CA ARG A 46 3.78 15.17 -2.17
C ARG A 46 3.45 15.25 -0.67
N LEU A 47 2.50 14.45 -0.19
CA LEU A 47 2.14 14.41 1.23
C LEU A 47 3.29 13.84 2.10
N LEU A 48 3.88 12.72 1.70
CA LEU A 48 5.00 12.09 2.40
C LEU A 48 6.22 13.02 2.47
N ALA A 49 6.48 13.78 1.40
CA ALA A 49 7.54 14.78 1.39
C ALA A 49 7.25 15.98 2.34
N ALA A 50 5.98 16.38 2.47
CA ALA A 50 5.57 17.51 3.31
C ALA A 50 5.46 17.17 4.80
N VAL A 51 5.35 15.89 5.16
CA VAL A 51 5.23 15.42 6.55
C VAL A 51 6.33 14.41 6.88
N PRO A 52 7.53 14.88 7.27
CA PRO A 52 8.60 14.01 7.71
C PRO A 52 8.16 13.11 8.88
N GLY A 53 8.39 11.81 8.77
CA GLY A 53 8.00 10.81 9.77
C GLY A 53 6.62 10.18 9.54
N LEU A 54 5.88 10.59 8.51
CA LEU A 54 4.73 9.85 8.01
C LEU A 54 5.22 8.73 7.08
N GLY A 55 4.84 7.48 7.37
CA GLY A 55 5.12 6.33 6.51
C GLY A 55 3.97 6.01 5.55
N LEU A 56 4.23 5.12 4.58
CA LEU A 56 3.21 4.60 3.67
C LEU A 56 2.86 3.16 4.05
N LEU A 57 1.57 2.92 4.31
CA LEU A 57 0.97 1.60 4.17
C LEU A 57 0.67 1.43 2.68
N PHE A 58 1.50 0.67 1.98
CA PHE A 58 1.38 0.48 0.55
C PHE A 58 0.34 -0.60 0.27
N ASP A 59 -0.83 -0.21 -0.25
CA ASP A 59 -1.82 -1.15 -0.76
C ASP A 59 -1.56 -1.41 -2.26
N SER A 60 -1.52 -2.70 -2.64
CA SER A 60 -1.19 -3.14 -4.00
C SER A 60 -2.19 -2.70 -5.07
N TYR A 61 -3.44 -2.45 -4.68
CA TYR A 61 -4.57 -2.25 -5.58
C TYR A 61 -5.18 -0.86 -5.53
N ASN A 62 -5.20 -0.20 -4.37
CA ASN A 62 -5.95 1.02 -4.09
C ASN A 62 -5.34 2.29 -4.76
N TRP A 63 -5.24 2.23 -6.09
CA TRP A 63 -4.77 3.27 -6.98
C TRP A 63 -5.86 3.48 -8.06
N PRO A 64 -6.04 4.71 -8.57
CA PRO A 64 -6.90 4.96 -9.72
C PRO A 64 -6.52 4.07 -10.90
N LYS A 65 -7.52 3.53 -11.59
CA LYS A 65 -7.31 2.68 -12.77
C LYS A 65 -6.41 3.38 -13.79
N GLY A 66 -5.36 2.69 -14.22
CA GLY A 66 -4.37 3.21 -15.19
C GLY A 66 -3.16 3.88 -14.54
N THR A 67 -3.14 4.04 -13.21
CA THR A 67 -2.00 4.63 -12.48
C THR A 67 -1.15 3.59 -11.74
N HIS A 68 -1.61 2.33 -11.63
CA HIS A 68 -0.93 1.27 -10.88
C HIS A 68 0.54 1.09 -11.23
N GLU A 69 0.88 1.04 -12.52
CA GLU A 69 2.28 0.89 -12.95
C GLU A 69 3.17 2.05 -12.46
N GLN A 70 2.67 3.28 -12.61
CA GLN A 70 3.37 4.46 -12.11
C GLN A 70 3.51 4.38 -10.59
N ALA A 71 2.42 4.09 -9.90
CA ALA A 71 2.37 4.02 -8.45
C ALA A 71 3.29 2.95 -7.88
N TRP A 72 3.32 1.76 -8.48
CA TRP A 72 4.24 0.69 -8.07
C TRP A 72 5.69 1.13 -8.24
N ARG A 73 6.07 1.63 -9.42
CA ARG A 73 7.45 2.07 -9.68
C ARG A 73 7.90 3.22 -8.76
N GLU A 74 7.01 4.15 -8.45
CA GLU A 74 7.37 5.40 -7.75
C GLU A 74 7.17 5.32 -6.24
N CYS A 75 6.19 4.53 -5.76
CA CYS A 75 5.78 4.54 -4.37
C CYS A 75 6.32 3.38 -3.52
N VAL A 76 6.78 2.26 -4.12
CA VAL A 76 7.28 1.10 -3.36
C VAL A 76 8.43 1.45 -2.40
N LYS A 77 9.27 2.42 -2.76
CA LYS A 77 10.40 2.89 -1.92
C LYS A 77 9.96 3.58 -0.62
N TYR A 78 8.69 3.96 -0.50
CA TYR A 78 8.15 4.57 0.71
C TYR A 78 7.44 3.55 1.62
N ALA A 79 7.26 2.31 1.17
CA ALA A 79 6.50 1.30 1.90
C ALA A 79 7.13 1.01 3.27
N ARG A 80 6.32 1.17 4.32
CA ARG A 80 6.62 0.74 5.69
C ARG A 80 5.96 -0.58 6.03
N LEU A 81 4.71 -0.71 5.60
CA LEU A 81 3.92 -1.94 5.63
C LEU A 81 3.20 -2.09 4.28
N THR A 82 2.75 -3.29 3.97
CA THR A 82 1.98 -3.56 2.76
C THR A 82 0.61 -4.14 3.09
N HIS A 83 -0.38 -3.82 2.27
CA HIS A 83 -1.58 -4.63 2.09
C HIS A 83 -1.58 -5.21 0.68
N PHE A 84 -1.41 -6.53 0.58
CA PHE A 84 -1.68 -7.26 -0.65
C PHE A 84 -3.17 -7.54 -0.74
N LYS A 85 -3.85 -6.71 -1.53
CA LYS A 85 -5.28 -6.79 -1.79
C LYS A 85 -5.56 -7.62 -3.03
N THR A 86 -6.31 -8.70 -2.86
CA THR A 86 -6.59 -9.71 -3.88
C THR A 86 -8.09 -9.99 -3.99
N PHE A 87 -8.58 -10.19 -5.21
CA PHE A 87 -10.02 -10.36 -5.47
C PHE A 87 -10.37 -11.75 -5.98
N ARG A 88 -9.49 -12.35 -6.79
CA ARG A 88 -9.65 -13.65 -7.44
C ARG A 88 -8.31 -14.34 -7.59
N PHE A 89 -8.35 -15.64 -7.85
CA PHE A 89 -7.16 -16.45 -8.07
C PHE A 89 -7.35 -17.36 -9.28
N ASP A 90 -6.34 -17.44 -10.15
CA ASP A 90 -6.27 -18.42 -11.22
C ASP A 90 -5.90 -19.83 -10.69
N GLU A 91 -5.83 -20.82 -11.58
CA GLU A 91 -5.45 -22.19 -11.24
C GLU A 91 -4.02 -22.32 -10.69
N GLN A 92 -3.17 -21.33 -10.94
CA GLN A 92 -1.81 -21.24 -10.44
C GLN A 92 -1.70 -20.43 -9.14
N GLY A 93 -2.83 -19.93 -8.60
CA GLY A 93 -2.87 -19.14 -7.38
C GLY A 93 -2.41 -17.68 -7.55
N ASN A 94 -2.39 -17.14 -8.77
CA ASN A 94 -2.12 -15.72 -9.01
C ASN A 94 -3.39 -14.89 -9.06
N GLU A 95 -3.27 -13.60 -8.72
CA GLU A 95 -4.30 -12.61 -9.06
C GLU A 95 -4.21 -12.32 -10.57
N PRO A 96 -5.28 -12.56 -11.36
CA PRO A 96 -5.20 -12.51 -12.82
C PRO A 96 -5.21 -11.11 -13.43
N ASP A 97 -5.69 -10.10 -12.69
CA ASP A 97 -5.82 -8.72 -13.16
C ASP A 97 -4.57 -7.88 -12.81
N TRP A 98 -3.80 -8.27 -11.79
CA TRP A 98 -2.64 -7.54 -11.28
C TRP A 98 -1.41 -8.44 -11.13
N ASP A 99 -0.30 -8.04 -11.74
CA ASP A 99 0.98 -8.75 -11.66
C ASP A 99 1.66 -8.54 -10.29
N LEU A 100 1.09 -9.19 -9.26
CA LEU A 100 1.61 -9.15 -7.90
C LEU A 100 3.02 -9.76 -7.76
N PRO A 101 3.40 -10.85 -8.46
CA PRO A 101 4.78 -11.32 -8.45
C PRO A 101 5.79 -10.23 -8.82
N ARG A 102 5.49 -9.44 -9.87
CA ARG A 102 6.34 -8.32 -10.27
C ARG A 102 6.37 -7.21 -9.22
N LEU A 103 5.23 -6.85 -8.63
CA LEU A 103 5.17 -5.87 -7.55
C LEU A 103 5.99 -6.31 -6.32
N ILE A 104 5.90 -7.59 -5.93
CA ILE A 104 6.69 -8.15 -4.82
C ILE A 104 8.19 -8.03 -5.15
N GLY A 105 8.60 -8.36 -6.38
CA GLY A 105 9.98 -8.17 -6.83
C GLY A 105 10.45 -6.71 -6.74
N MET A 106 9.61 -5.75 -7.16
CA MET A 106 9.93 -4.31 -7.02
C MET A 106 10.10 -3.88 -5.57
N LEU A 107 9.28 -4.39 -4.65
CA LEU A 107 9.42 -4.12 -3.22
C LEU A 107 10.74 -4.71 -2.66
N GLN A 108 11.11 -5.93 -3.05
CA GLN A 108 12.38 -6.54 -2.68
C GLN A 108 13.58 -5.74 -3.24
N GLU A 109 13.54 -5.35 -4.51
CA GLU A 109 14.56 -4.51 -5.15
C GLU A 109 14.70 -3.13 -4.49
N ALA A 110 13.59 -2.58 -3.99
CA ALA A 110 13.58 -1.33 -3.23
C ALA A 110 14.08 -1.49 -1.78
N GLY A 111 14.42 -2.71 -1.35
CA GLY A 111 14.92 -3.00 0.00
C GLY A 111 13.83 -3.01 1.06
N TYR A 112 12.60 -3.40 0.72
CA TYR A 112 11.52 -3.53 1.69
C TYR A 112 11.78 -4.65 2.69
N GLU A 113 11.77 -4.30 3.98
CA GLU A 113 12.03 -5.22 5.12
C GLU A 113 10.84 -5.29 6.10
N GLY A 114 9.72 -4.64 5.78
CA GLY A 114 8.52 -4.63 6.61
C GLY A 114 7.72 -5.93 6.56
N ALA A 115 6.63 -6.00 7.32
CA ALA A 115 5.74 -7.16 7.29
C ALA A 115 4.91 -7.20 5.99
N TRP A 116 4.81 -8.39 5.38
CA TRP A 116 4.02 -8.62 4.17
C TRP A 116 2.54 -8.84 4.54
N GLY A 117 1.82 -7.75 4.78
CA GLY A 117 0.40 -7.79 5.15
C GLY A 117 -0.52 -8.18 3.99
N ILE A 118 -1.60 -8.88 4.31
CA ILE A 118 -2.64 -9.32 3.38
C ILE A 118 -3.94 -8.61 3.77
N GLU A 119 -4.60 -8.01 2.79
CA GLU A 119 -5.95 -7.50 2.96
C GLU A 119 -6.89 -8.32 2.08
N SER A 120 -7.60 -9.25 2.71
CA SER A 120 -8.52 -10.13 2.01
C SER A 120 -9.81 -9.37 1.64
N THR A 121 -10.14 -9.37 0.35
CA THR A 121 -11.38 -8.77 -0.20
C THR A 121 -11.90 -9.57 -1.42
N PRO A 122 -12.13 -10.88 -1.31
CA PRO A 122 -12.48 -11.71 -2.45
C PRO A 122 -13.91 -11.45 -2.94
N ASN A 123 -14.09 -11.59 -4.26
CA ASN A 123 -15.39 -11.37 -4.89
C ASN A 123 -16.44 -12.44 -4.52
N ASP A 124 -16.01 -13.63 -4.11
CA ASP A 124 -16.88 -14.76 -3.73
C ASP A 124 -17.21 -14.79 -2.23
N GLY A 125 -16.61 -13.90 -1.43
CA GLY A 125 -16.81 -13.80 0.01
C GLY A 125 -16.04 -14.82 0.86
N ASP A 126 -15.21 -15.69 0.28
CA ASP A 126 -14.37 -16.63 1.04
C ASP A 126 -13.10 -15.94 1.55
N GLU A 127 -13.26 -15.09 2.57
CA GLU A 127 -12.17 -14.29 3.15
C GLU A 127 -11.00 -15.14 3.65
N ILE A 128 -11.28 -16.27 4.31
CA ILE A 128 -10.23 -17.14 4.85
C ILE A 128 -9.49 -17.83 3.70
N GLY A 129 -10.22 -18.36 2.71
CA GLY A 129 -9.61 -19.01 1.56
C GLY A 129 -8.76 -18.05 0.73
N ALA A 130 -9.21 -16.80 0.55
CA ALA A 130 -8.44 -15.78 -0.13
C ALA A 130 -7.18 -15.37 0.64
N ALA A 131 -7.29 -15.16 1.96
CA ALA A 131 -6.13 -14.87 2.80
C ALA A 131 -5.06 -15.98 2.73
N LEU A 132 -5.47 -17.25 2.76
CA LEU A 132 -4.56 -18.39 2.65
C LEU A 132 -3.90 -18.48 1.26
N LYS A 133 -4.65 -18.18 0.18
CA LYS A 133 -4.10 -18.15 -1.19
C LYS A 133 -3.11 -16.99 -1.37
N SER A 134 -3.42 -15.80 -0.84
CA SER A 134 -2.49 -14.66 -0.84
C SER A 134 -1.22 -14.95 -0.05
N LEU A 135 -1.33 -15.62 1.10
CA LEU A 135 -0.17 -16.06 1.87
C LEU A 135 0.69 -17.06 1.08
N ALA A 136 0.07 -18.03 0.41
CA ALA A 136 0.78 -18.98 -0.43
C ALA A 136 1.49 -18.29 -1.62
N LEU A 137 0.84 -17.32 -2.26
CA LEU A 137 1.43 -16.49 -3.31
C LEU A 137 2.67 -15.75 -2.78
N LEU A 138 2.55 -15.04 -1.66
CA LEU A 138 3.65 -14.30 -1.05
C LEU A 138 4.83 -15.21 -0.69
N LYS A 139 4.59 -16.30 0.04
CA LYS A 139 5.62 -17.29 0.42
C LYS A 139 6.36 -17.84 -0.80
N ARG A 140 5.61 -18.20 -1.85
CA ARG A 140 6.19 -18.72 -3.10
C ARG A 140 7.14 -17.71 -3.77
N ILE A 141 6.78 -16.43 -3.82
CA ILE A 141 7.61 -15.41 -4.48
C ILE A 141 8.77 -14.96 -3.58
N LEU A 142 8.56 -14.89 -2.26
CA LEU A 142 9.59 -14.51 -1.29
C LEU A 142 10.62 -15.63 -1.03
N GLY A 143 10.34 -16.87 -1.45
CA GLY A 143 11.22 -18.02 -1.23
C GLY A 143 11.19 -18.52 0.22
N ASP A 144 10.08 -18.29 0.92
CA ASP A 144 9.87 -18.62 2.33
C ASP A 144 8.95 -19.85 2.45
N GLU A 145 9.49 -21.03 2.17
CA GLU A 145 8.78 -22.32 2.29
C GLU A 145 8.45 -22.67 3.77
#